data_AF-A0A845E7G5-F1
#
_entry.id   AF-A0A845E7G5-F1
#
_cell.length_a   1.000
_cell.length_b   1.000
_cell.length_c   1.000
_cell.angle_alpha   90.00
_cell.angle_beta   90.00
_cell.angle_gamma   90.00
#
_symmetry.space_group_name_H-M   'P 1'
#
loop_
_entity.id
_entity.type
_entity.pdbx_description
1 polymer ?
#
loop_
_entity_poly.entity_id
_entity_poly.type
_entity_poly.pdbx_seq_one_letter_code
_entity_poly.pdbx_strand_id
1 'polypeptide(L)'
;MYTNFNHVPYGYGYPYGANPYNPYSRYAYPQAYGTPANYYNYGVRQPVRGQATWTEGGEVTKCGIPWSNNRYMTAAVGQNSPYQCGQTIKVKNMANQRVVLVTVVDQVPNYPENKVNLHRKAFETLGASVDLGVINVEITPNPQLEEEKWGKYLLEIAQSAYPNYNATDYSKVSQTQQNGNVKEVYKFVMESPQEKMSIEGTVIYNPATDRIISINFKEVS
;
A
#
# COMPACT_ATOMS: atom_id res chain seq x y z
N MET A 1 -23.77 -37.34 50.20
CA MET A 1 -23.98 -36.55 48.97
C MET A 1 -24.99 -35.46 49.30
N TYR A 2 -24.66 -34.22 48.94
CA TYR A 2 -25.17 -32.97 49.49
C TYR A 2 -26.67 -32.70 49.29
N THR A 3 -27.32 -32.15 50.32
CA THR A 3 -28.40 -31.15 50.19
C THR A 3 -28.44 -30.19 51.39
N ASN A 4 -28.41 -28.90 51.05
CA ASN A 4 -29.02 -27.69 51.64
C ASN A 4 -29.32 -27.60 53.15
N PHE A 5 -28.95 -26.46 53.77
CA PHE A 5 -29.92 -25.51 54.36
C PHE A 5 -29.29 -24.12 54.66
N ASN A 6 -30.17 -23.12 54.55
CA ASN A 6 -30.06 -21.69 54.80
C ASN A 6 -29.34 -21.24 56.10
N HIS A 7 -28.81 -20.00 56.11
CA HIS A 7 -29.27 -18.91 57.01
C HIS A 7 -28.69 -17.51 56.62
N VAL A 8 -29.58 -16.53 56.78
CA VAL A 8 -29.58 -15.06 56.54
C VAL A 8 -28.84 -14.30 57.69
N PRO A 9 -28.99 -12.98 58.03
CA PRO A 9 -29.61 -11.76 57.41
C PRO A 9 -28.73 -10.47 57.58
N TYR A 10 -29.00 -9.33 56.94
CA TYR A 10 -29.78 -8.14 57.40
C TYR A 10 -29.35 -6.96 56.50
N GLY A 11 -30.11 -5.92 56.14
CA GLY A 11 -31.45 -5.44 56.50
C GLY A 11 -31.62 -3.98 56.01
N TYR A 12 -32.87 -3.49 56.07
CA TYR A 12 -33.37 -2.10 55.88
C TYR A 12 -33.48 -1.62 54.40
N GLY A 13 -34.64 -1.30 53.78
CA GLY A 13 -35.97 -0.81 54.24
C GLY A 13 -36.00 0.73 54.16
N TYR A 14 -36.67 1.43 53.22
CA TYR A 14 -38.10 1.84 53.17
C TYR A 14 -38.32 2.85 51.96
N PRO A 15 -39.52 3.38 51.63
CA PRO A 15 -40.24 3.18 50.35
C PRO A 15 -40.79 4.50 49.71
N TYR A 16 -41.97 4.44 49.05
CA TYR A 16 -42.76 5.44 48.28
C TYR A 16 -42.51 5.40 46.76
N GLY A 17 -43.45 5.17 45.84
CA GLY A 17 -44.92 5.20 45.86
C GLY A 17 -45.43 6.31 44.93
N ALA A 18 -45.77 6.03 43.66
CA ALA A 18 -46.65 6.87 42.83
C ALA A 18 -47.12 6.15 41.54
N ASN A 19 -48.35 6.49 41.15
CA ASN A 19 -49.29 5.75 40.30
C ASN A 19 -49.28 6.29 38.83
N PRO A 20 -50.28 6.05 37.96
CA PRO A 20 -50.09 5.53 36.60
C PRO A 20 -50.49 6.55 35.49
N TYR A 21 -50.60 6.06 34.26
CA TYR A 21 -51.42 6.55 33.12
C TYR A 21 -50.72 7.18 31.90
N ASN A 22 -50.95 6.48 30.79
CA ASN A 22 -51.19 6.90 29.41
C ASN A 22 -50.09 6.82 28.32
N PRO A 23 -50.46 6.32 27.12
CA PRO A 23 -49.59 5.83 26.06
C PRO A 23 -49.38 6.87 24.96
N TYR A 24 -48.24 6.81 24.29
CA TYR A 24 -48.11 7.34 22.94
C TYR A 24 -47.27 6.41 22.07
N SER A 25 -47.97 5.84 21.09
CA SER A 25 -47.46 5.19 19.90
C SER A 25 -46.33 6.00 19.27
N ARG A 26 -45.14 5.40 19.13
CA ARG A 26 -44.12 5.89 18.20
C ARG A 26 -43.90 4.86 17.10
N TYR A 27 -44.10 5.36 15.88
CA TYR A 27 -43.84 4.74 14.61
C TYR A 27 -42.52 3.96 14.58
N ALA A 28 -42.62 2.68 14.26
CA ALA A 28 -41.49 1.84 13.87
C ALA A 28 -40.98 2.31 12.50
N TYR A 29 -39.81 2.95 12.50
CA TYR A 29 -39.01 3.11 11.29
C TYR A 29 -38.30 1.77 10.99
N PRO A 30 -38.29 1.29 9.75
CA PRO A 30 -37.55 0.09 9.40
C PRO A 30 -36.05 0.38 9.54
N GLN A 31 -35.39 -0.35 10.44
CA GLN A 31 -33.94 -0.45 10.48
C GLN A 31 -33.46 -1.08 9.17
N ALA A 32 -32.96 -0.22 8.27
CA ALA A 32 -32.21 -0.67 7.11
C ALA A 32 -30.99 -1.45 7.61
N TYR A 33 -30.88 -2.69 7.14
CA TYR A 33 -29.70 -3.53 7.25
C TYR A 33 -28.52 -2.80 6.59
N GLY A 34 -27.82 -1.98 7.39
CA GLY A 34 -26.52 -1.43 7.07
C GLY A 34 -25.49 -2.51 7.36
N THR A 35 -25.09 -3.22 6.31
CA THR A 35 -23.84 -3.98 6.29
C THR A 35 -22.70 -3.09 6.81
N PRO A 36 -21.86 -3.54 7.75
CA PRO A 36 -20.58 -2.91 7.92
C PRO A 36 -19.78 -3.23 6.66
N ALA A 37 -19.77 -2.29 5.72
CA ALA A 37 -18.73 -2.24 4.72
C ALA A 37 -17.40 -2.25 5.49
N ASN A 38 -16.73 -3.41 5.46
CA ASN A 38 -15.33 -3.54 5.81
C ASN A 38 -14.57 -2.63 4.85
N TYR A 39 -14.50 -1.36 5.23
CA TYR A 39 -13.63 -0.37 4.65
C TYR A 39 -12.22 -0.89 4.95
N TYR A 40 -11.60 -1.44 3.92
CA TYR A 40 -10.22 -1.91 3.93
C TYR A 40 -9.34 -0.80 4.50
N ASN A 41 -9.04 -0.90 5.79
CA ASN A 41 -8.13 -0.04 6.50
C ASN A 41 -6.70 -0.47 6.09
N TYR A 42 -6.31 -0.13 4.86
CA TYR A 42 -4.92 -0.13 4.43
C TYR A 42 -4.24 1.12 5.01
N GLY A 43 -4.29 1.27 6.33
CA GLY A 43 -3.53 2.29 7.02
C GLY A 43 -2.07 2.16 6.61
N VAL A 44 -1.51 3.25 6.09
CA VAL A 44 -0.08 3.41 5.77
C VAL A 44 0.75 2.72 6.84
N ARG A 45 1.23 1.50 6.57
CA ARG A 45 2.02 0.79 7.57
C ARG A 45 3.33 1.53 7.68
N GLN A 46 3.76 1.76 8.92
CA GLN A 46 5.03 2.40 9.22
C GLN A 46 6.17 1.66 8.50
N PRO A 47 7.19 2.39 8.02
CA PRO A 47 8.35 1.77 7.40
C PRO A 47 8.97 0.72 8.34
N VAL A 48 9.25 -0.47 7.83
CA VAL A 48 9.81 -1.59 8.59
C VAL A 48 11.28 -1.75 8.26
N ARG A 49 12.13 -1.83 9.29
CA ARG A 49 13.56 -2.12 9.10
C ARG A 49 13.77 -3.60 8.81
N GLY A 50 14.65 -3.86 7.87
CA GLY A 50 14.86 -5.20 7.34
C GLY A 50 16.18 -5.35 6.61
N GLN A 51 16.27 -6.42 5.84
CA GLN A 51 17.43 -6.72 5.00
C GLN A 51 17.00 -6.89 3.54
N ALA A 52 17.83 -6.43 2.63
CA ALA A 52 17.73 -6.75 1.23
C ALA A 52 18.88 -7.66 0.81
N THR A 53 18.57 -8.71 0.06
CA THR A 53 19.52 -9.50 -0.74
C THR A 53 19.23 -9.31 -2.22
N TRP A 54 20.00 -9.97 -3.08
CA TRP A 54 19.76 -9.94 -4.51
C TRP A 54 19.70 -11.33 -5.15
N THR A 55 19.04 -11.39 -6.30
CA THR A 55 18.96 -12.56 -7.20
C THR A 55 18.97 -12.10 -8.65
N GLU A 56 19.39 -12.95 -9.57
CA GLU A 56 19.21 -12.75 -11.03
C GLU A 56 17.75 -12.99 -11.48
N GLY A 57 16.89 -13.36 -10.54
CA GLY A 57 15.59 -13.93 -10.84
C GLY A 57 15.70 -15.42 -11.14
N GLY A 58 14.57 -16.01 -11.53
CA GLY A 58 14.46 -17.43 -11.84
C GLY A 58 13.25 -17.70 -12.73
N GLU A 59 12.83 -18.96 -12.80
CA GLU A 59 11.64 -19.38 -13.54
C GLU A 59 10.33 -18.82 -12.93
N VAL A 60 9.19 -19.39 -13.33
CA VAL A 60 7.83 -18.95 -13.01
C VAL A 60 7.70 -18.52 -11.55
N THR A 61 7.35 -17.26 -11.35
CA THR A 61 7.13 -16.70 -10.03
C THR A 61 5.77 -17.13 -9.48
N LYS A 62 5.63 -17.19 -8.16
CA LYS A 62 4.33 -17.54 -7.55
C LYS A 62 3.23 -16.53 -7.82
N CYS A 63 3.59 -15.29 -8.17
CA CYS A 63 2.62 -14.26 -8.50
C CYS A 63 2.21 -14.25 -9.97
N GLY A 64 2.84 -15.06 -10.84
CA GLY A 64 2.61 -15.03 -12.29
C GLY A 64 3.10 -13.74 -12.97
N ILE A 65 3.93 -12.94 -12.29
CA ILE A 65 4.53 -11.70 -12.79
C ILE A 65 6.01 -11.97 -13.04
N PRO A 66 6.55 -11.74 -14.26
CA PRO A 66 7.94 -12.04 -14.54
C PRO A 66 8.89 -11.09 -13.81
N TRP A 67 10.11 -11.57 -13.51
CA TRP A 67 11.18 -10.76 -12.94
C TRP A 67 11.55 -9.54 -13.81
N SER A 68 11.35 -9.62 -15.13
CA SER A 68 11.56 -8.51 -16.06
C SER A 68 10.50 -7.40 -15.99
N ASN A 69 9.40 -7.62 -15.27
CA ASN A 69 8.37 -6.60 -15.07
C ASN A 69 8.98 -5.31 -14.50
N ASN A 70 8.40 -4.15 -14.81
CA ASN A 70 8.87 -2.86 -14.32
C ASN A 70 10.41 -2.70 -14.50
N ARG A 71 10.94 -3.20 -15.63
CA ARG A 71 12.38 -3.18 -15.97
C ARG A 71 13.28 -3.73 -14.88
N TYR A 72 12.87 -4.86 -14.32
CA TYR A 72 13.60 -5.54 -13.25
C TYR A 72 13.62 -4.78 -11.92
N MET A 73 12.73 -3.79 -11.73
CA MET A 73 12.42 -3.22 -10.42
C MET A 73 11.43 -4.14 -9.71
N THR A 74 11.90 -5.33 -9.39
CA THR A 74 11.10 -6.43 -8.88
C THR A 74 11.76 -7.07 -7.65
N ALA A 75 10.95 -7.69 -6.80
CA ALA A 75 11.40 -8.32 -5.58
C ALA A 75 10.62 -9.59 -5.26
N ALA A 76 11.26 -10.53 -4.59
CA ALA A 76 10.60 -11.61 -3.87
C ALA A 76 10.57 -11.30 -2.36
N VAL A 77 9.53 -11.76 -1.69
CA VAL A 77 9.32 -11.55 -0.25
C VAL A 77 9.06 -12.89 0.44
N GLY A 78 9.10 -12.92 1.78
CA GLY A 78 8.67 -14.12 2.51
C GLY A 78 7.18 -14.41 2.33
N GLN A 79 6.78 -15.69 2.30
CA GLN A 79 5.36 -16.07 2.25
C GLN A 79 4.53 -15.52 3.42
N ASN A 80 5.16 -15.40 4.60
CA ASN A 80 4.51 -14.83 5.79
C ASN A 80 4.72 -13.30 5.88
N SER A 81 5.42 -12.70 4.93
CA SER A 81 5.60 -11.26 4.92
C SER A 81 4.25 -10.57 4.70
N PRO A 82 4.10 -9.33 5.18
CA PRO A 82 2.89 -8.56 4.93
C PRO A 82 2.76 -8.06 3.49
N TYR A 83 3.72 -8.37 2.61
CA TYR A 83 3.77 -7.88 1.24
C TYR A 83 3.15 -8.91 0.28
N GLN A 84 2.23 -8.45 -0.57
CA GLN A 84 1.42 -9.28 -1.45
C GLN A 84 1.92 -9.26 -2.89
N CYS A 85 1.53 -10.27 -3.66
CA CYS A 85 1.81 -10.33 -5.09
C CYS A 85 1.28 -9.09 -5.85
N GLY A 86 2.10 -8.54 -6.74
CA GLY A 86 1.77 -7.35 -7.53
C GLY A 86 1.87 -6.03 -6.77
N GLN A 87 2.10 -6.09 -5.46
CA GLN A 87 2.21 -4.92 -4.60
C GLN A 87 3.47 -4.12 -4.96
N THR A 88 3.38 -2.79 -4.99
CA THR A 88 4.56 -1.93 -5.06
C THR A 88 5.02 -1.57 -3.65
N ILE A 89 6.31 -1.74 -3.38
CA ILE A 89 6.93 -1.38 -2.11
C ILE A 89 8.09 -0.41 -2.33
N LYS A 90 8.25 0.54 -1.41
CA LYS A 90 9.40 1.46 -1.38
C LYS A 90 10.49 0.83 -0.55
N VAL A 91 11.67 0.64 -1.12
CA VAL A 91 12.84 0.10 -0.42
C VAL A 91 13.89 1.20 -0.37
N LYS A 92 14.38 1.50 0.84
CA LYS A 92 15.39 2.52 1.08
C LYS A 92 16.64 1.88 1.67
N ASN A 93 17.77 2.09 1.02
CA ASN A 93 19.07 1.67 1.54
C ASN A 93 19.48 2.61 2.69
N MET A 94 19.71 2.04 3.87
CA MET A 94 19.99 2.82 5.07
C MET A 94 21.39 3.43 5.08
N ALA A 95 22.34 2.88 4.30
CA ALA A 95 23.72 3.37 4.27
C ALA A 95 23.90 4.62 3.41
N ASN A 96 23.20 4.72 2.28
CA ASN A 96 23.35 5.81 1.32
C ASN A 96 22.06 6.60 1.06
N GLN A 97 20.97 6.24 1.76
CA GLN A 97 19.64 6.85 1.66
C GLN A 97 18.99 6.76 0.27
N ARG A 98 19.55 6.01 -0.67
CA ARG A 98 18.94 5.75 -1.99
C ARG A 98 17.69 4.92 -1.85
N VAL A 99 16.75 5.16 -2.75
CA VAL A 99 15.44 4.55 -2.72
C VAL A 99 15.14 3.93 -4.07
N VAL A 100 14.45 2.79 -4.06
CA VAL A 100 13.86 2.18 -5.25
C VAL A 100 12.41 1.79 -4.96
N LEU A 101 11.54 1.94 -5.95
CA LEU A 101 10.18 1.38 -5.93
C LEU A 101 10.21 0.05 -6.68
N VAL A 102 9.78 -1.04 -6.04
CA VAL A 102 9.81 -2.38 -6.64
C VAL A 102 8.46 -3.06 -6.55
N THR A 103 8.13 -3.86 -7.56
CA THR A 103 6.95 -4.72 -7.58
C THR A 103 7.27 -6.07 -6.96
N VAL A 104 6.44 -6.53 -6.03
CA VAL A 104 6.52 -7.89 -5.48
C VAL A 104 6.07 -8.88 -6.54
N VAL A 105 6.98 -9.72 -7.00
CA VAL A 105 6.72 -10.69 -8.08
C VAL A 105 6.78 -12.13 -7.62
N ASP A 106 7.36 -12.43 -6.46
CA ASP A 106 7.47 -13.81 -5.98
C ASP A 106 7.41 -13.91 -4.45
N GLN A 107 7.13 -15.12 -3.95
CA GLN A 107 7.07 -15.43 -2.52
C GLN A 107 7.92 -16.64 -2.16
N VAL A 108 8.94 -16.43 -1.35
CA VAL A 108 9.91 -17.46 -0.96
C VAL A 108 9.48 -18.12 0.35
N PRO A 109 9.36 -19.46 0.41
CA PRO A 109 9.13 -20.18 1.67
C PRO A 109 10.26 -19.93 2.67
N ASN A 110 9.94 -19.83 3.95
CA ASN A 110 10.91 -19.65 5.04
C ASN A 110 11.79 -18.38 4.94
N TYR A 111 11.48 -17.45 4.03
CA TYR A 111 12.12 -16.13 4.04
C TYR A 111 11.58 -15.28 5.20
N PRO A 112 12.45 -14.59 5.96
CA PRO A 112 12.00 -13.69 7.03
C PRO A 112 11.03 -12.62 6.53
N GLU A 113 10.06 -12.24 7.37
CA GLU A 113 9.01 -11.28 7.00
C GLU A 113 9.54 -9.90 6.63
N ASN A 114 10.66 -9.49 7.25
CA ASN A 114 11.35 -8.23 6.99
C ASN A 114 12.58 -8.39 6.07
N LYS A 115 12.62 -9.46 5.26
CA LYS A 115 13.66 -9.66 4.25
C LYS A 115 13.05 -9.60 2.86
N VAL A 116 13.67 -8.82 1.99
CA VAL A 116 13.33 -8.72 0.57
C VAL A 116 14.49 -9.24 -0.28
N ASN A 117 14.18 -10.05 -1.29
CA ASN A 117 15.16 -10.49 -2.28
C ASN A 117 14.93 -9.70 -3.56
N LEU A 118 15.74 -8.67 -3.77
CA LEU A 118 15.62 -7.79 -4.92
C LEU A 118 16.16 -8.47 -6.18
N HIS A 119 15.65 -8.11 -7.34
CA HIS A 119 16.39 -8.38 -8.56
C HIS A 119 17.74 -7.62 -8.54
N ARG A 120 18.81 -8.19 -9.11
CA ARG A 120 20.16 -7.60 -9.17
C ARG A 120 20.14 -6.13 -9.58
N LYS A 121 19.44 -5.81 -10.66
CA LYS A 121 19.30 -4.43 -11.15
C LYS A 121 18.66 -3.47 -10.13
N ALA A 122 17.65 -3.90 -9.38
CA ALA A 122 17.04 -3.09 -8.32
C ALA A 122 17.99 -2.92 -7.12
N PHE A 123 18.77 -3.95 -6.78
CA PHE A 123 19.79 -3.91 -5.74
C PHE A 123 20.94 -2.94 -6.08
N GLU A 124 21.44 -2.99 -7.31
CA GLU A 124 22.45 -2.03 -7.81
C GLU A 124 21.89 -0.60 -7.88
N THR A 125 20.61 -0.45 -8.26
CA THR A 125 19.91 0.85 -8.28
C THR A 125 19.83 1.48 -6.89
N LEU A 126 19.70 0.67 -5.83
CA LEU A 126 19.84 1.11 -4.44
C LEU A 126 21.25 1.58 -4.07
N GLY A 127 22.19 1.59 -5.02
CA GLY A 127 23.59 1.94 -4.80
C GLY A 127 24.32 0.92 -3.92
N ALA A 128 23.87 -0.33 -3.89
CA ALA A 128 24.55 -1.40 -3.18
C ALA A 128 25.49 -2.17 -4.13
N SER A 129 26.65 -2.58 -3.61
CA SER A 129 27.53 -3.51 -4.32
C SER A 129 26.99 -4.93 -4.16
N VAL A 130 26.90 -5.67 -5.27
CA VAL A 130 26.52 -7.09 -5.28
C VAL A 130 27.42 -7.95 -4.39
N ASP A 131 28.68 -7.55 -4.19
CA ASP A 131 29.67 -8.26 -3.36
C ASP A 131 29.32 -8.23 -1.87
N LEU A 132 28.50 -7.26 -1.42
CA LEU A 132 28.02 -7.21 -0.04
C LEU A 132 27.03 -8.34 0.25
N GLY A 133 26.29 -8.80 -0.78
CA GLY A 133 25.29 -9.86 -0.71
C GLY A 133 24.01 -9.50 0.08
N VAL A 134 24.14 -8.80 1.20
CA VAL A 134 23.07 -8.39 2.10
C VAL A 134 23.29 -6.93 2.53
N ILE A 135 22.24 -6.11 2.54
CA ILE A 135 22.27 -4.74 3.06
C ILE A 135 21.10 -4.48 4.01
N ASN A 136 21.26 -3.51 4.90
CA ASN A 136 20.16 -3.03 5.75
C ASN A 136 19.28 -2.05 4.99
N VAL A 137 17.97 -2.26 5.06
CA VAL A 137 16.98 -1.44 4.37
C VAL A 137 15.83 -1.04 5.28
N GLU A 138 15.12 0.00 4.85
CA GLU A 138 13.78 0.33 5.33
C GLU A 138 12.79 0.04 4.20
N ILE A 139 11.71 -0.67 4.52
CA ILE A 139 10.69 -1.13 3.56
C ILE A 139 9.36 -0.46 3.93
N THR A 140 8.81 0.32 3.03
CA THR A 140 7.47 0.91 3.17
C THR A 140 6.51 0.19 2.22
N PRO A 141 5.53 -0.56 2.74
CA PRO A 141 4.48 -1.14 1.91
C PRO A 141 3.54 -0.05 1.41
N ASN A 142 2.89 -0.32 0.27
CA ASN A 142 1.83 0.52 -0.29
C ASN A 142 2.19 1.99 -0.13
N PRO A 143 3.32 2.45 -0.71
CA PRO A 143 3.37 3.87 -0.91
C PRO A 143 2.09 4.15 -1.74
N GLN A 144 1.28 5.15 -1.34
CA GLN A 144 0.05 5.72 -1.97
C GLN A 144 -0.30 5.42 -3.47
N LEU A 145 0.64 4.97 -4.32
CA LEU A 145 0.48 4.41 -5.67
C LEU A 145 -0.66 3.40 -5.82
N GLU A 146 -0.90 2.54 -4.83
CA GLU A 146 -1.89 1.46 -4.95
C GLU A 146 -3.34 1.93 -4.73
N GLU A 147 -3.54 2.97 -3.92
CA GLU A 147 -4.82 3.66 -3.83
C GLU A 147 -5.09 4.50 -5.09
N GLU A 148 -4.04 4.72 -5.89
CA GLU A 148 -3.98 5.64 -7.02
C GLU A 148 -3.77 4.86 -8.32
N LYS A 149 -4.79 4.11 -8.77
CA LYS A 149 -4.81 3.32 -10.03
C LYS A 149 -4.02 3.99 -11.17
N TRP A 150 -4.21 5.30 -11.35
CA TRP A 150 -3.55 6.07 -12.40
C TRP A 150 -2.11 6.47 -12.11
N GLY A 151 -1.71 6.62 -10.85
CA GLY A 151 -0.31 6.88 -10.47
C GLY A 151 0.62 5.77 -10.97
N LYS A 152 0.24 4.50 -10.77
CA LYS A 152 1.03 3.36 -11.27
C LYS A 152 1.08 3.31 -12.79
N TYR A 153 -0.07 3.49 -13.42
CA TYR A 153 -0.15 3.49 -14.88
C TYR A 153 0.72 4.58 -15.51
N LEU A 154 0.66 5.81 -14.97
CA LEU A 154 1.47 6.93 -15.44
C LEU A 154 2.96 6.72 -15.14
N LEU A 155 3.31 6.10 -14.00
CA LEU A 155 4.69 5.73 -13.68
C LEU A 155 5.27 4.75 -14.70
N GLU A 156 4.53 3.72 -15.08
CA GLU A 156 4.97 2.73 -16.07
C GLU A 156 5.22 3.37 -17.45
N ILE A 157 4.37 4.34 -17.85
CA ILE A 157 4.58 5.13 -19.07
C ILE A 157 5.82 6.02 -18.94
N ALA A 158 5.95 6.75 -17.82
CA ALA A 158 7.09 7.63 -17.59
C ALA A 158 8.40 6.85 -17.61
N GLN A 159 8.46 5.72 -16.91
CA GLN A 159 9.61 4.82 -17.00
C GLN A 159 9.82 4.43 -18.45
N SER A 160 8.81 3.90 -19.16
CA SER A 160 8.93 3.52 -20.58
C SER A 160 9.60 4.58 -21.45
N ALA A 161 9.27 5.86 -21.25
CA ALA A 161 9.89 6.99 -21.96
C ALA A 161 11.34 7.28 -21.52
N TYR A 162 11.70 7.00 -20.28
CA TYR A 162 13.03 7.25 -19.69
C TYR A 162 13.73 5.93 -19.30
N PRO A 163 14.25 5.16 -20.29
CA PRO A 163 14.91 3.84 -20.10
C PRO A 163 16.03 3.78 -19.07
N ASN A 164 16.76 4.87 -18.92
CA ASN A 164 17.99 4.93 -18.14
C ASN A 164 17.79 5.54 -16.74
N TYR A 165 16.55 5.82 -16.35
CA TYR A 165 16.21 6.40 -15.05
C TYR A 165 15.40 5.41 -14.23
N ASN A 166 15.64 5.43 -12.93
CA ASN A 166 14.88 4.69 -11.95
C ASN A 166 13.96 5.63 -11.19
N ALA A 167 12.75 5.17 -10.90
CA ALA A 167 11.83 5.92 -10.06
C ALA A 167 12.20 5.73 -8.58
N THR A 168 12.57 6.81 -7.92
CA THR A 168 13.03 6.80 -6.53
C THR A 168 11.99 7.38 -5.57
N ASP A 169 11.06 8.18 -6.08
CA ASP A 169 9.92 8.67 -5.33
C ASP A 169 8.72 8.96 -6.23
N TYR A 170 7.53 9.01 -5.64
CA TYR A 170 6.36 9.56 -6.30
C TYR A 170 5.39 10.12 -5.26
N SER A 171 4.51 11.01 -5.72
CA SER A 171 3.43 11.54 -4.89
C SER A 171 2.31 12.07 -5.77
N LYS A 172 1.07 11.92 -5.34
CA LYS A 172 -0.05 12.67 -5.92
C LYS A 172 0.03 14.13 -5.51
N VAL A 173 0.06 15.00 -6.51
CA VAL A 173 0.16 16.45 -6.35
C VAL A 173 -1.23 17.06 -6.20
N SER A 174 -2.20 16.60 -6.99
CA SER A 174 -3.58 17.10 -6.93
C SER A 174 -4.60 16.16 -7.53
N GLN A 175 -5.86 16.33 -7.12
CA GLN A 175 -7.04 15.76 -7.75
C GLN A 175 -8.15 16.82 -7.79
N THR A 176 -8.76 17.00 -8.96
CA THR A 176 -9.85 17.96 -9.16
C THR A 176 -10.95 17.35 -10.02
N GLN A 177 -12.21 17.67 -9.70
CA GLN A 177 -13.34 17.37 -10.57
C GLN A 177 -13.52 18.51 -11.57
N GLN A 178 -13.68 18.17 -12.86
CA GLN A 178 -13.86 19.11 -13.95
C GLN A 178 -14.92 18.58 -14.92
N ASN A 179 -16.10 19.21 -14.95
CA ASN A 179 -17.20 18.89 -15.87
C ASN A 179 -17.56 17.39 -15.92
N GLY A 180 -17.68 16.75 -14.75
CA GLY A 180 -17.99 15.32 -14.64
C GLY A 180 -16.81 14.38 -14.90
N ASN A 181 -15.62 14.92 -15.19
CA ASN A 181 -14.36 14.18 -15.28
C ASN A 181 -13.51 14.43 -14.05
N VAL A 182 -12.54 13.56 -13.81
CA VAL A 182 -11.53 13.73 -12.76
C VAL A 182 -10.19 13.97 -13.42
N LYS A 183 -9.50 15.01 -12.96
CA LYS A 183 -8.11 15.30 -13.29
C LYS A 183 -7.23 14.97 -12.09
N GLU A 184 -6.24 14.12 -12.28
CA GLU A 184 -5.22 13.80 -11.28
C GLU A 184 -3.84 14.16 -11.81
N VAL A 185 -3.01 14.70 -10.92
CA VAL A 185 -1.61 15.06 -11.22
C VAL A 185 -0.71 14.34 -10.24
N TYR A 186 0.31 13.69 -10.77
CA TYR A 186 1.31 12.93 -10.06
C TYR A 186 2.69 13.48 -10.35
N LYS A 187 3.56 13.48 -9.35
CA LYS A 187 4.98 13.78 -9.50
C LYS A 187 5.77 12.48 -9.34
N PHE A 188 6.66 12.22 -10.28
CA PHE A 188 7.62 11.11 -10.26
C PHE A 188 9.02 11.69 -10.17
N VAL A 189 9.81 11.21 -9.23
CA VAL A 189 11.22 11.56 -9.09
C VAL A 189 12.03 10.45 -9.75
N MET A 190 12.74 10.82 -10.81
CA MET A 190 13.49 9.92 -11.67
C MET A 190 14.98 10.20 -11.50
N GLU A 191 15.79 9.16 -11.29
CA GLU A 191 17.22 9.29 -11.02
C GLU A 191 18.02 8.36 -11.93
N SER A 192 19.04 8.92 -12.58
CA SER A 192 20.11 8.20 -13.27
C SER A 192 21.42 8.35 -12.48
N PRO A 193 22.50 7.64 -12.85
CA PRO A 193 23.80 7.87 -12.22
C PRO A 193 24.35 9.31 -12.36
N GLN A 194 23.84 10.08 -13.32
CA GLN A 194 24.37 11.39 -13.71
C GLN A 194 23.49 12.54 -13.23
N GLU A 195 22.17 12.33 -13.19
CA GLU A 195 21.24 13.40 -12.88
C GLU A 195 19.93 12.89 -12.26
N LYS A 196 19.19 13.83 -11.70
CA LYS A 196 17.89 13.63 -11.09
C LYS A 196 16.93 14.64 -11.68
N MET A 197 15.77 14.17 -12.12
CA MET A 197 14.72 15.00 -12.69
C MET A 197 13.37 14.69 -12.05
N SER A 198 12.43 15.61 -12.18
CA SER A 198 11.04 15.40 -11.80
C SER A 198 10.12 15.47 -13.00
N ILE A 199 9.24 14.48 -13.14
CA ILE A 199 8.20 14.42 -14.16
C ILE A 199 6.85 14.59 -13.47
N GLU A 200 6.01 15.48 -13.98
CA GLU A 200 4.59 15.50 -13.65
C GLU A 200 3.78 14.77 -14.72
N GLY A 201 3.11 13.70 -14.33
CA GLY A 201 2.10 13.01 -15.13
C GLY A 201 0.71 13.50 -14.76
N THR A 202 -0.07 13.90 -15.76
CA THR A 202 -1.47 14.28 -15.59
C THR A 202 -2.35 13.28 -16.32
N VAL A 203 -3.41 12.81 -15.67
CA VAL A 203 -4.49 12.05 -16.32
C VAL A 203 -5.80 12.80 -16.15
N ILE A 204 -6.62 12.81 -17.20
CA ILE A 204 -8.02 13.20 -17.15
C ILE A 204 -8.85 11.99 -17.57
N TYR A 205 -9.81 11.58 -16.76
CA TYR A 205 -10.64 10.41 -17.02
C TYR A 205 -12.09 10.64 -16.61
N ASN A 206 -13.00 9.87 -17.22
CA ASN A 206 -14.40 9.82 -16.81
C ASN A 206 -14.55 8.81 -15.65
N PRO A 207 -14.93 9.24 -14.44
CA PRO A 207 -14.99 8.37 -13.26
C PRO A 207 -16.16 7.37 -13.29
N ALA A 208 -17.17 7.59 -14.13
CA ALA A 208 -18.30 6.66 -14.26
C ALA A 208 -17.99 5.47 -15.17
N THR A 209 -16.99 5.59 -16.05
CA THR A 209 -16.64 4.57 -17.05
C THR A 209 -15.18 4.13 -16.98
N ASP A 210 -14.38 4.73 -16.08
CA ASP A 210 -12.93 4.55 -15.98
C ASP A 210 -12.15 4.82 -17.30
N ARG A 211 -12.78 5.54 -18.24
CA ARG A 211 -12.18 5.82 -19.55
C ARG A 211 -11.27 7.04 -19.48
N ILE A 212 -10.02 6.86 -19.90
CA ILE A 212 -9.05 7.94 -20.06
C ILE A 212 -9.51 8.86 -21.21
N ILE A 213 -9.49 10.16 -20.95
CA ILE A 213 -9.76 11.22 -21.90
C ILE A 213 -8.44 11.80 -22.41
N SER A 214 -7.50 12.08 -21.51
CA SER A 214 -6.17 12.56 -21.89
C SER A 214 -5.10 12.21 -20.87
N ILE A 215 -3.87 12.10 -21.36
CA ILE A 215 -2.65 11.97 -20.56
C ILE A 215 -1.65 13.00 -21.06
N ASN A 216 -0.92 13.62 -20.12
CA ASN A 216 0.16 14.56 -20.43
C ASN A 216 1.31 14.34 -19.46
N PHE A 217 2.54 14.45 -19.95
CA PHE A 217 3.74 14.47 -19.13
C PHE A 217 4.50 15.77 -19.38
N LYS A 218 4.99 16.37 -18.30
CA LYS A 218 5.92 17.50 -18.37
C LYS A 218 7.07 17.28 -17.40
N GLU A 219 8.27 17.60 -17.84
CA GLU A 219 9.41 17.76 -16.94
C GLU A 219 9.22 19.07 -16.18
N VAL A 220 9.49 19.07 -14.87
CA VAL A 220 9.25 20.24 -14.00
C VAL A 220 10.49 20.67 -13.22
N SER A 221 11.60 19.94 -13.33
CA SER A 221 12.89 20.28 -12.72
C SER A 221 13.99 19.35 -13.21
#